data_AF-A0A0D3FHK7-F1
#
_entry.id   AF-A0A0D3FHK7-F1
#
_cell.length_a   1.000
_cell.length_b   1.000
_cell.length_c   1.000
_cell.angle_alpha   90.00
_cell.angle_beta   90.00
_cell.angle_gamma   90.00
#
_symmetry.space_group_name_H-M   'P 1'
#
loop_
_entity.id
_entity.type
_entity.pdbx_description
1 polymer ?
#
loop_
_entity_poly.entity_id
_entity_poly.type
_entity_poly.pdbx_seq_one_letter_code
_entity_poly.pdbx_strand_id
1 'polypeptide(L)'
;MEAQNQEVAALVEKIAGLHAAISKLPSLSPSAEVDALFTDLVTACVPASPVDVAKLGPEAQAMREELIRLCSAAEGHLEAHYADMLAAFDNPLDHLARYPYYGNYVNLSKLEYDLLVRYVPGIAPTRVAFVGSGPLPFSSLVLAAHHLPDAVFDNYDRCGAANERARRLHGYSARESIMHVLWETDRWLQKYCLSGSSKTDSDSVADTENKAVSASGGGAPCEGPEAEGSSSSSSIPQACRFPLTAQVLVQHQLTRVPNRDKASQMEAQNQEVAALVEKIAGLHAAISKLPSLSPSAEVDALFTDLVTACVPASPVDVAKLGPEAQAMREELIRLCSAAEGHLEAHYADMLAAFDNPLDHLARYPYYGNYVNLSKLEYDLLVRYVPGIAPTRVAFVGSGPLPFSSLVLAAHHLPDAVFDNYDRCGAANERARRLFRGADEGLGARMAFHTADVATLTGELGAYDVVFLAALVGMAAEEKAGVIAHLGAHMADGAALVVRSAHGARGFLYPIVDPEDVRRGGFDVLAVCHPEDEVINSVIVARKVGAAAAAAAAARRDELADSRGVVLPVVGPPSTCCKVEASAVEKAEEFAANKELSV
;
A
#
# COMPACT_ATOMS: atom_id res chain seq x y z
N MET A 1 -22.78 29.11 -4.39
CA MET A 1 -22.19 28.99 -3.04
C MET A 1 -23.30 28.81 -2.02
N GLU A 2 -23.97 29.84 -1.49
CA GLU A 2 -24.95 29.67 -0.40
C GLU A 2 -26.07 28.64 -0.68
N ALA A 3 -26.76 28.71 -1.83
CA ALA A 3 -27.73 27.70 -2.24
C ALA A 3 -27.12 26.29 -2.42
N GLN A 4 -25.90 26.19 -2.96
CA GLN A 4 -25.20 24.91 -3.11
C GLN A 4 -24.78 24.33 -1.74
N ASN A 5 -24.44 25.17 -0.78
CA ASN A 5 -24.15 24.74 0.59
C ASN A 5 -25.43 24.24 1.29
N GLN A 6 -26.60 24.81 0.97
CA GLN A 6 -27.90 24.32 1.43
C GLN A 6 -28.27 22.98 0.76
N GLU A 7 -28.03 22.82 -0.55
CA GLU A 7 -28.20 21.55 -1.27
C GLU A 7 -27.29 20.45 -0.70
N VAL A 8 -26.00 20.77 -0.46
CA VAL A 8 -25.03 19.88 0.20
C VAL A 8 -25.50 19.49 1.60
N ALA A 9 -25.92 20.46 2.43
CA ALA A 9 -26.38 20.20 3.79
C ALA A 9 -27.64 19.34 3.82
N ALA A 10 -28.65 19.65 3.00
CA ALA A 10 -29.89 18.89 2.92
C ALA A 10 -29.68 17.45 2.40
N LEU A 11 -28.73 17.24 1.48
CA LEU A 11 -28.36 15.90 1.05
C LEU A 11 -27.63 15.14 2.18
N VAL A 12 -26.66 15.75 2.87
CA VAL A 12 -25.98 15.11 4.01
C VAL A 12 -26.95 14.80 5.14
N GLU A 13 -27.92 15.67 5.43
CA GLU A 13 -29.00 15.44 6.40
C GLU A 13 -29.91 14.27 5.99
N LYS A 14 -30.33 14.19 4.71
CA LYS A 14 -31.10 13.03 4.19
C LYS A 14 -30.30 11.73 4.35
N ILE A 15 -29.01 11.73 4.00
CA ILE A 15 -28.13 10.56 4.11
C ILE A 15 -27.93 10.16 5.58
N ALA A 16 -27.79 11.12 6.50
CA ALA A 16 -27.70 10.86 7.93
C ALA A 16 -29.01 10.27 8.50
N GLY A 17 -30.16 10.75 8.05
CA GLY A 17 -31.46 10.18 8.39
C GLY A 17 -31.63 8.74 7.90
N LEU A 18 -31.20 8.45 6.67
CA LEU A 18 -31.22 7.10 6.09
C LEU A 18 -30.24 6.16 6.79
N HIS A 19 -29.00 6.60 7.08
CA HIS A 19 -28.06 5.88 7.92
C HIS A 19 -28.68 5.54 9.28
N ALA A 20 -29.24 6.53 9.97
CA ALA A 20 -29.87 6.34 11.27
C ALA A 20 -31.15 5.49 11.25
N ALA A 21 -31.71 5.18 10.08
CA ALA A 21 -32.77 4.19 9.89
C ALA A 21 -32.19 2.80 9.59
N ILE A 22 -31.29 2.68 8.61
CA ILE A 22 -30.64 1.42 8.20
C ILE A 22 -29.89 0.78 9.37
N SER A 23 -29.13 1.56 10.16
CA SER A 23 -28.38 1.07 11.33
C SER A 23 -29.26 0.64 12.52
N LYS A 24 -30.59 0.76 12.42
CA LYS A 24 -31.57 0.24 13.40
C LYS A 24 -32.29 -1.02 12.91
N LEU A 25 -32.08 -1.45 11.67
CA LEU A 25 -32.75 -2.62 11.12
C LEU A 25 -32.28 -3.90 11.82
N PRO A 26 -33.19 -4.81 12.21
CA PRO A 26 -32.83 -6.06 12.88
C PRO A 26 -32.16 -7.08 11.94
N SER A 27 -32.23 -6.86 10.62
CA SER A 27 -31.52 -7.61 9.60
C SER A 27 -31.39 -6.76 8.33
N LEU A 28 -30.33 -7.00 7.54
CA LEU A 28 -30.16 -6.45 6.20
C LEU A 28 -30.58 -7.45 5.09
N SER A 29 -31.34 -8.49 5.46
CA SER A 29 -31.92 -9.45 4.51
C SER A 29 -33.04 -8.80 3.69
N PRO A 30 -33.18 -9.07 2.37
CA PRO A 30 -34.19 -8.45 1.52
C PRO A 30 -35.60 -8.53 2.10
N SER A 31 -36.26 -7.37 2.14
CA SER A 31 -37.59 -7.18 2.71
C SER A 31 -38.09 -5.78 2.37
N ALA A 32 -39.41 -5.58 2.32
CA ALA A 32 -39.99 -4.30 1.87
C ALA A 32 -39.52 -3.05 2.65
N GLU A 33 -39.01 -3.20 3.88
CA GLU A 33 -38.42 -2.11 4.67
C GLU A 33 -36.96 -1.86 4.29
N VAL A 34 -36.14 -2.92 4.19
CA VAL A 34 -34.74 -2.86 3.70
C VAL A 34 -34.71 -2.31 2.28
N ASP A 35 -35.49 -2.91 1.38
CA ASP A 35 -35.53 -2.58 -0.05
C ASP A 35 -35.93 -1.11 -0.27
N ALA A 36 -36.88 -0.59 0.52
CA ALA A 36 -37.28 0.82 0.48
C ALA A 36 -36.16 1.76 0.95
N LEU A 37 -35.54 1.48 2.09
CA LEU A 37 -34.48 2.34 2.65
C LEU A 37 -33.23 2.39 1.75
N PHE A 38 -32.82 1.25 1.17
CA PHE A 38 -31.74 1.23 0.20
C PHE A 38 -32.13 1.85 -1.15
N THR A 39 -33.39 1.74 -1.59
CA THR A 39 -33.90 2.47 -2.75
C THR A 39 -33.84 3.99 -2.52
N ASP A 40 -34.23 4.47 -1.34
CA ASP A 40 -34.17 5.91 -1.00
C ASP A 40 -32.73 6.46 -0.89
N LEU A 41 -31.80 5.61 -0.44
CA LEU A 41 -30.36 5.88 -0.39
C LEU A 41 -29.75 5.97 -1.79
N VAL A 42 -29.98 4.96 -2.64
CA VAL A 42 -29.54 4.98 -4.05
C VAL A 42 -30.17 6.17 -4.79
N THR A 43 -31.45 6.45 -4.58
CA THR A 43 -32.14 7.60 -5.18
C THR A 43 -31.60 8.95 -4.69
N ALA A 44 -31.01 9.02 -3.50
CA ALA A 44 -30.31 10.22 -3.01
C ALA A 44 -28.89 10.36 -3.61
N CYS A 45 -28.18 9.25 -3.86
CA CYS A 45 -26.78 9.24 -4.27
C CYS A 45 -26.54 9.23 -5.79
N VAL A 46 -27.48 8.72 -6.60
CA VAL A 46 -27.35 8.63 -8.06
C VAL A 46 -27.39 9.97 -8.81
N PRO A 47 -28.19 10.99 -8.41
CA PRO A 47 -28.18 12.30 -9.08
C PRO A 47 -26.82 13.01 -8.99
N ALA A 48 -26.42 13.68 -10.08
CA ALA A 48 -25.18 14.44 -10.12
C ALA A 48 -25.18 15.55 -9.04
N SER A 49 -24.24 15.46 -8.10
CA SER A 49 -24.21 16.27 -6.89
C SER A 49 -22.91 17.09 -6.78
N PRO A 50 -22.95 18.32 -6.25
CA PRO A 50 -21.76 19.11 -5.93
C PRO A 50 -21.05 18.66 -4.64
N VAL A 51 -21.56 17.64 -3.94
CA VAL A 51 -20.94 17.08 -2.72
C VAL A 51 -19.62 16.38 -3.07
N ASP A 52 -18.51 16.98 -2.66
CA ASP A 52 -17.23 16.27 -2.57
C ASP A 52 -17.17 15.50 -1.25
N VAL A 53 -17.45 14.20 -1.30
CA VAL A 53 -17.48 13.33 -0.12
C VAL A 53 -16.13 13.22 0.59
N ALA A 54 -15.00 13.53 -0.05
CA ALA A 54 -13.69 13.54 0.58
C ALA A 54 -13.41 14.85 1.36
N LYS A 55 -14.24 15.89 1.20
CA LYS A 55 -14.15 17.17 1.92
C LYS A 55 -15.18 17.34 3.03
N LEU A 56 -15.99 16.32 3.31
CA LEU A 56 -16.92 16.32 4.44
C LEU A 56 -16.20 16.12 5.78
N GLY A 57 -16.75 16.69 6.85
CA GLY A 57 -16.18 16.62 8.20
C GLY A 57 -16.19 15.20 8.82
N PRO A 58 -15.49 14.98 9.94
CA PRO A 58 -15.19 13.65 10.47
C PRO A 58 -16.44 12.82 10.80
N GLU A 59 -17.50 13.43 11.35
CA GLU A 59 -18.78 12.74 11.61
C GLU A 59 -19.40 12.17 10.33
N ALA A 60 -19.29 12.89 9.21
CA ALA A 60 -19.79 12.47 7.91
C ALA A 60 -18.88 11.44 7.22
N GLN A 61 -17.57 11.42 7.53
CA GLN A 61 -16.68 10.33 7.10
C GLN A 61 -17.00 9.03 7.86
N ALA A 62 -17.14 9.08 9.19
CA ALA A 62 -17.51 7.92 9.99
C ALA A 62 -18.90 7.36 9.58
N MET A 63 -19.87 8.23 9.33
CA MET A 63 -21.16 7.87 8.73
C MET A 63 -21.00 7.19 7.35
N ARG A 64 -20.10 7.70 6.50
CA ARG A 64 -19.83 7.15 5.17
C ARG A 64 -19.16 5.78 5.23
N GLU A 65 -18.21 5.57 6.14
CA GLU A 65 -17.54 4.28 6.37
C GLU A 65 -18.54 3.23 6.84
N GLU A 66 -19.38 3.56 7.82
CA GLU A 66 -20.45 2.67 8.30
C GLU A 66 -21.52 2.42 7.23
N LEU A 67 -21.92 3.43 6.44
CA LEU A 67 -22.79 3.23 5.29
C LEU A 67 -22.19 2.29 4.24
N ILE A 68 -20.90 2.40 3.92
CA ILE A 68 -20.22 1.48 3.01
C ILE A 68 -20.27 0.05 3.55
N ARG A 69 -20.01 -0.14 4.86
CA ARG A 69 -20.09 -1.45 5.53
C ARG A 69 -21.51 -2.03 5.49
N LEU A 70 -22.54 -1.19 5.70
CA LEU A 70 -23.95 -1.57 5.65
C LEU A 70 -24.43 -1.89 4.22
N CYS A 71 -23.99 -1.13 3.21
CA CYS A 71 -24.27 -1.41 1.80
C CYS A 71 -23.67 -2.75 1.40
N SER A 72 -22.38 -2.98 1.66
CA SER A 72 -21.70 -4.24 1.34
C SER A 72 -22.35 -5.46 2.01
N ALA A 73 -22.81 -5.31 3.26
CA ALA A 73 -23.56 -6.36 3.95
C ALA A 73 -24.95 -6.60 3.32
N ALA A 74 -25.68 -5.55 2.98
CA ALA A 74 -27.00 -5.65 2.34
C ALA A 74 -26.91 -6.23 0.92
N GLU A 75 -25.91 -5.85 0.12
CA GLU A 75 -25.63 -6.44 -1.19
C GLU A 75 -25.32 -7.93 -1.07
N GLY A 76 -24.43 -8.33 -0.14
CA GLY A 76 -24.15 -9.76 0.11
C GLY A 76 -25.38 -10.56 0.53
N HIS A 77 -26.31 -9.97 1.29
CA HIS A 77 -27.61 -10.58 1.62
C HIS A 77 -28.56 -10.64 0.43
N LEU A 78 -28.61 -9.60 -0.41
CA LEU A 78 -29.43 -9.50 -1.61
C LEU A 78 -28.98 -10.53 -2.65
N GLU A 79 -27.69 -10.56 -2.96
CA GLU A 79 -27.09 -11.56 -3.84
C GLU A 79 -27.31 -12.99 -3.33
N ALA A 80 -27.13 -13.26 -2.04
CA ALA A 80 -27.40 -14.58 -1.47
C ALA A 80 -28.88 -15.00 -1.64
N HIS A 81 -29.82 -14.09 -1.37
CA HIS A 81 -31.26 -14.33 -1.57
C HIS A 81 -31.59 -14.59 -3.05
N TYR A 82 -31.08 -13.76 -3.96
CA TYR A 82 -31.35 -13.92 -5.38
C TYR A 82 -30.64 -15.12 -5.99
N ALA A 83 -29.49 -15.54 -5.47
CA ALA A 83 -28.84 -16.78 -5.85
C ALA A 83 -29.64 -18.02 -5.39
N ASP A 84 -30.08 -18.06 -4.13
CA ASP A 84 -30.92 -19.16 -3.62
C ASP A 84 -32.28 -19.21 -4.34
N MET A 85 -32.83 -18.06 -4.76
CA MET A 85 -34.09 -17.95 -5.52
C MET A 85 -33.94 -18.36 -6.99
N LEU A 86 -32.88 -17.90 -7.68
CA LEU A 86 -32.64 -18.24 -9.08
C LEU A 86 -32.24 -19.71 -9.26
N ALA A 87 -31.51 -20.30 -8.31
CA ALA A 87 -31.14 -21.72 -8.31
C ALA A 87 -32.34 -22.67 -8.11
N ALA A 88 -33.54 -22.16 -7.83
CA ALA A 88 -34.77 -22.95 -7.71
C ALA A 88 -35.53 -23.14 -9.04
N PHE A 89 -34.99 -22.66 -10.18
CA PHE A 89 -35.58 -22.80 -11.50
C PHE A 89 -34.85 -23.85 -12.36
N ASP A 90 -35.57 -24.53 -13.25
CA ASP A 90 -35.00 -25.53 -14.17
C ASP A 90 -33.94 -24.96 -15.12
N ASN A 91 -34.01 -23.66 -15.44
CA ASN A 91 -32.96 -22.90 -16.12
C ASN A 91 -32.80 -21.51 -15.47
N PRO A 92 -31.87 -21.32 -14.52
CA PRO A 92 -31.69 -20.05 -13.81
C PRO A 92 -31.28 -18.89 -14.73
N LEU A 93 -30.64 -19.18 -15.87
CA LEU A 93 -30.13 -18.17 -16.81
C LEU A 93 -31.25 -17.39 -17.52
N ASP A 94 -32.38 -18.04 -17.81
CA ASP A 94 -33.57 -17.41 -18.40
C ASP A 94 -34.26 -16.42 -17.44
N HIS A 95 -33.77 -16.31 -16.20
CA HIS A 95 -34.40 -15.58 -15.11
C HIS A 95 -33.51 -14.52 -14.45
N LEU A 96 -32.28 -14.30 -14.93
CA LEU A 96 -31.39 -13.24 -14.45
C LEU A 96 -32.05 -11.86 -14.41
N ALA A 97 -32.96 -11.58 -15.36
CA ALA A 97 -33.76 -10.35 -15.42
C ALA A 97 -34.72 -10.13 -14.23
N ARG A 98 -34.83 -11.08 -13.29
CA ARG A 98 -35.52 -10.90 -12.00
C ARG A 98 -34.68 -10.13 -10.98
N TYR A 99 -33.35 -10.10 -11.11
CA TYR A 99 -32.48 -9.37 -10.18
C TYR A 99 -32.72 -7.85 -10.31
N PRO A 100 -32.92 -7.09 -9.21
CA PRO A 100 -33.36 -5.69 -9.29
C PRO A 100 -32.42 -4.79 -10.12
N TYR A 101 -31.12 -5.10 -10.09
CA TYR A 101 -30.08 -4.33 -10.78
C TYR A 101 -29.64 -4.93 -12.13
N TYR A 102 -30.37 -5.91 -12.70
CA TYR A 102 -29.99 -6.56 -13.97
C TYR A 102 -29.68 -5.56 -15.10
N GLY A 103 -30.52 -4.52 -15.26
CA GLY A 103 -30.28 -3.46 -16.26
C GLY A 103 -29.00 -2.65 -16.00
N ASN A 104 -28.60 -2.47 -14.74
CA ASN A 104 -27.34 -1.79 -14.39
C ASN A 104 -26.15 -2.65 -14.78
N TYR A 105 -26.18 -3.95 -14.48
CA TYR A 105 -25.13 -4.89 -14.86
C TYR A 105 -25.01 -5.05 -16.39
N VAL A 106 -26.11 -5.08 -17.15
CA VAL A 106 -26.09 -5.09 -18.63
C VAL A 106 -25.42 -3.83 -19.20
N ASN A 107 -25.66 -2.66 -18.60
CA ASN A 107 -25.02 -1.41 -19.01
C ASN A 107 -23.53 -1.38 -18.62
N LEU A 108 -23.18 -1.90 -17.44
CA LEU A 108 -21.81 -1.96 -16.94
C LEU A 108 -20.96 -2.97 -17.74
N SER A 109 -21.43 -4.20 -17.91
CA SER A 109 -20.75 -5.23 -18.70
C SER A 109 -20.50 -4.78 -20.14
N LYS A 110 -21.45 -4.02 -20.71
CA LYS A 110 -21.28 -3.43 -22.04
C LYS A 110 -20.19 -2.36 -22.05
N LEU A 111 -20.14 -1.50 -21.03
CA LEU A 111 -19.08 -0.48 -20.92
C LEU A 111 -17.70 -1.14 -20.75
N GLU A 112 -17.59 -2.16 -19.89
CA GLU A 112 -16.36 -2.94 -19.68
C GLU A 112 -15.89 -3.61 -20.97
N TYR A 113 -16.80 -4.27 -21.71
CA TYR A 113 -16.51 -4.90 -22.99
C TYR A 113 -16.13 -3.88 -24.09
N ASP A 114 -16.88 -2.79 -24.22
CA ASP A 114 -16.59 -1.73 -25.21
C ASP A 114 -15.23 -1.05 -24.92
N LEU A 115 -14.85 -0.89 -23.66
CA LEU A 115 -13.52 -0.41 -23.26
C LEU A 115 -12.42 -1.43 -23.60
N LEU A 116 -12.64 -2.72 -23.28
CA LEU A 116 -11.70 -3.80 -23.56
C LEU A 116 -11.38 -3.90 -25.05
N VAL A 117 -12.41 -3.95 -25.90
CA VAL A 117 -12.27 -4.01 -27.36
C VAL A 117 -11.64 -2.75 -27.93
N ARG A 118 -11.91 -1.57 -27.36
CA ARG A 118 -11.37 -0.28 -27.81
C ARG A 118 -9.88 -0.11 -27.50
N TYR A 119 -9.42 -0.58 -26.34
CA TYR A 119 -8.06 -0.30 -25.85
C TYR A 119 -7.10 -1.49 -25.91
N VAL A 120 -7.60 -2.71 -26.21
CA VAL A 120 -6.76 -3.89 -26.44
C VAL A 120 -7.00 -4.42 -27.87
N PRO A 121 -6.25 -3.94 -28.89
CA PRO A 121 -6.50 -4.29 -30.28
C PRO A 121 -6.41 -5.80 -30.55
N GLY A 122 -7.45 -6.36 -31.16
CA GLY A 122 -7.52 -7.78 -31.52
C GLY A 122 -7.89 -8.73 -30.37
N ILE A 123 -8.34 -8.22 -29.22
CA ILE A 123 -8.78 -9.06 -28.10
C ILE A 123 -10.05 -9.86 -28.43
N ALA A 124 -10.02 -11.15 -28.13
CA ALA A 124 -11.15 -12.06 -28.18
C ALA A 124 -11.09 -13.00 -26.96
N PRO A 125 -11.66 -12.60 -25.80
CA PRO A 125 -11.56 -13.38 -24.57
C PRO A 125 -12.32 -14.71 -24.71
N THR A 126 -11.60 -15.83 -24.65
CA THR A 126 -12.18 -17.19 -24.60
C THR A 126 -12.25 -17.74 -23.18
N ARG A 127 -11.61 -17.06 -22.23
CA ARG A 127 -11.68 -17.37 -20.79
C ARG A 127 -11.55 -16.08 -19.98
N VAL A 128 -12.37 -15.94 -18.94
CA VAL A 128 -12.45 -14.75 -18.08
C VAL A 128 -12.48 -15.20 -16.62
N ALA A 129 -11.62 -14.62 -15.78
CA ALA A 129 -11.68 -14.79 -14.34
C ALA A 129 -12.34 -13.56 -13.71
N PHE A 130 -13.29 -13.75 -12.79
CA PHE A 130 -13.90 -12.68 -12.02
C PHE A 130 -13.67 -12.90 -10.53
N VAL A 131 -13.02 -11.93 -9.87
CA VAL A 131 -12.53 -12.03 -8.49
C VAL A 131 -13.32 -11.08 -7.59
N GLY A 132 -13.80 -11.60 -6.45
CA GLY A 132 -14.83 -10.93 -5.65
C GLY A 132 -16.22 -11.11 -6.28
N SER A 133 -16.52 -12.32 -6.77
CA SER A 133 -17.74 -12.59 -7.53
C SER A 133 -19.02 -12.65 -6.69
N GLY A 134 -18.93 -12.64 -5.35
CA GLY A 134 -20.08 -12.75 -4.46
C GLY A 134 -20.84 -14.08 -4.56
N PRO A 135 -21.93 -14.26 -3.77
CA PRO A 135 -22.82 -15.41 -3.87
C PRO A 135 -23.64 -15.46 -5.19
N LEU A 136 -23.71 -14.33 -5.91
CA LEU A 136 -24.39 -14.21 -7.21
C LEU A 136 -23.43 -13.58 -8.23
N PRO A 137 -22.69 -14.38 -9.04
CA PRO A 137 -21.61 -13.92 -9.92
C PRO A 137 -22.12 -13.20 -11.17
N PHE A 138 -22.74 -12.03 -10.95
CA PHE A 138 -23.67 -11.45 -11.89
C PHE A 138 -22.99 -10.76 -13.08
N SER A 139 -21.82 -10.14 -12.88
CA SER A 139 -21.01 -9.60 -13.99
C SER A 139 -20.60 -10.70 -14.98
N SER A 140 -20.10 -11.84 -14.49
CA SER A 140 -19.76 -13.01 -15.32
C SER A 140 -20.97 -13.56 -16.07
N LEU A 141 -22.11 -13.69 -15.38
CA LEU A 141 -23.37 -14.16 -15.96
C LEU A 141 -23.85 -13.26 -17.11
N VAL A 142 -23.77 -11.94 -16.94
CA VAL A 142 -24.21 -10.97 -17.94
C VAL A 142 -23.18 -10.81 -19.08
N LEU A 143 -21.88 -10.80 -18.77
CA LEU A 143 -20.82 -10.83 -19.79
C LEU A 143 -20.95 -12.09 -20.68
N ALA A 144 -21.16 -13.27 -20.10
CA ALA A 144 -21.43 -14.49 -20.85
C ALA A 144 -22.68 -14.36 -21.73
N ALA A 145 -23.82 -13.94 -21.16
CA ALA A 145 -25.08 -13.90 -21.88
C ALA A 145 -25.14 -12.87 -23.03
N HIS A 146 -24.42 -11.74 -22.94
CA HIS A 146 -24.58 -10.60 -23.86
C HIS A 146 -23.35 -10.23 -24.70
N HIS A 147 -22.14 -10.63 -24.28
CA HIS A 147 -20.89 -10.11 -24.86
C HIS A 147 -19.86 -11.18 -25.21
N LEU A 148 -19.82 -12.27 -24.46
CA LEU A 148 -18.81 -13.33 -24.55
C LEU A 148 -19.45 -14.74 -24.41
N PRO A 149 -20.42 -15.11 -25.27
CA PRO A 149 -21.18 -16.37 -25.13
C PRO A 149 -20.33 -17.63 -25.29
N ASP A 150 -19.23 -17.56 -26.04
CA ASP A 150 -18.29 -18.67 -26.25
C ASP A 150 -17.15 -18.70 -25.20
N ALA A 151 -17.15 -17.81 -24.21
CA ALA A 151 -16.10 -17.72 -23.20
C ALA A 151 -16.40 -18.53 -21.93
N VAL A 152 -15.38 -19.14 -21.36
CA VAL A 152 -15.46 -19.83 -20.06
C VAL A 152 -15.24 -18.82 -18.94
N PHE A 153 -16.17 -18.74 -17.99
CA PHE A 153 -16.05 -17.88 -16.81
C PHE A 153 -15.65 -18.71 -15.58
N ASP A 154 -14.62 -18.26 -14.88
CA ASP A 154 -14.20 -18.77 -13.57
C ASP A 154 -14.51 -17.71 -12.50
N ASN A 155 -15.30 -18.09 -11.50
CA ASN A 155 -15.78 -17.17 -10.45
C ASN A 155 -15.09 -17.48 -9.12
N TYR A 156 -14.53 -16.44 -8.50
CA TYR A 156 -13.75 -16.55 -7.27
C TYR A 156 -14.30 -15.61 -6.20
N ASP A 157 -14.73 -16.17 -5.08
CA ASP A 157 -15.05 -15.39 -3.87
C ASP A 157 -14.33 -15.93 -2.63
N ARG A 158 -14.11 -15.07 -1.63
CA ARG A 158 -13.52 -15.45 -0.34
C ARG A 158 -14.44 -16.28 0.54
N CYS A 159 -15.76 -16.19 0.35
CA CYS A 159 -16.76 -16.86 1.16
C CYS A 159 -17.13 -18.22 0.57
N GLY A 160 -16.97 -19.31 1.32
CA GLY A 160 -17.34 -20.66 0.84
C GLY A 160 -18.83 -20.78 0.51
N ALA A 161 -19.69 -20.29 1.40
CA ALA A 161 -21.14 -20.22 1.19
C ALA A 161 -21.58 -19.29 0.03
N ALA A 162 -20.68 -18.48 -0.53
CA ALA A 162 -20.91 -17.76 -1.78
C ALA A 162 -20.57 -18.63 -3.00
N ASN A 163 -19.39 -19.25 -3.01
CA ASN A 163 -18.98 -20.21 -4.04
C ASN A 163 -19.99 -21.38 -4.16
N GLU A 164 -20.48 -21.91 -3.04
CA GLU A 164 -21.57 -22.90 -2.96
C GLU A 164 -22.82 -22.49 -3.74
N ARG A 165 -23.26 -21.23 -3.61
CA ARG A 165 -24.45 -20.70 -4.27
C ARG A 165 -24.22 -20.48 -5.76
N ALA A 166 -23.07 -19.90 -6.13
CA ALA A 166 -22.66 -19.72 -7.51
C ALA A 166 -22.73 -21.05 -8.30
N ARG A 167 -22.22 -22.17 -7.74
CA ARG A 167 -22.29 -23.51 -8.37
C ARG A 167 -23.72 -23.98 -8.69
N ARG A 168 -24.75 -23.52 -7.97
CA ARG A 168 -26.13 -23.99 -8.12
C ARG A 168 -26.91 -23.22 -9.20
N LEU A 169 -26.41 -22.05 -9.61
CA LEU A 169 -27.01 -21.21 -10.65
C LEU A 169 -26.66 -21.66 -12.07
N HIS A 170 -25.46 -22.23 -12.23
CA HIS A 170 -24.86 -22.46 -13.55
C HIS A 170 -23.75 -23.51 -13.47
N GLY A 171 -23.45 -24.16 -14.60
CA GLY A 171 -22.38 -25.17 -14.69
C GLY A 171 -20.94 -24.66 -14.53
N TYR A 172 -20.72 -23.35 -14.34
CA TYR A 172 -19.39 -22.77 -14.14
C TYR A 172 -18.81 -23.10 -12.76
N SER A 173 -17.48 -23.17 -12.67
CA SER A 173 -16.76 -23.52 -11.44
C SER A 173 -16.66 -22.32 -10.48
N ALA A 174 -16.89 -22.59 -9.20
CA ALA A 174 -16.53 -21.73 -8.06
C ALA A 174 -15.90 -22.61 -6.96
N ARG A 175 -14.89 -22.11 -6.23
CA ARG A 175 -13.99 -22.96 -5.41
C ARG A 175 -13.62 -22.33 -4.07
N GLU A 176 -13.51 -23.19 -3.05
CA GLU A 176 -13.08 -22.81 -1.70
C GLU A 176 -11.59 -23.06 -1.49
N SER A 177 -10.78 -22.00 -1.57
CA SER A 177 -9.50 -21.88 -0.86
C SER A 177 -8.96 -20.46 -0.98
N ILE A 178 -9.06 -19.67 0.09
CA ILE A 178 -8.59 -18.27 0.09
C ILE A 178 -7.06 -18.16 -0.02
N MET A 179 -6.31 -19.16 0.46
CA MET A 179 -4.87 -19.27 0.21
C MET A 179 -4.58 -19.42 -1.29
N HIS A 180 -5.48 -20.05 -2.05
CA HIS A 180 -5.37 -20.11 -3.51
C HIS A 180 -5.76 -18.78 -4.15
N VAL A 181 -6.84 -18.12 -3.72
CA VAL A 181 -7.27 -16.83 -4.31
C VAL A 181 -6.24 -15.72 -4.13
N LEU A 182 -5.63 -15.58 -2.94
CA LEU A 182 -4.61 -14.54 -2.69
C LEU A 182 -3.26 -14.85 -3.37
N TRP A 183 -2.89 -16.13 -3.46
CA TRP A 183 -1.67 -16.58 -4.13
C TRP A 183 -1.79 -16.57 -5.66
N GLU A 184 -2.94 -16.98 -6.20
CA GLU A 184 -3.22 -16.94 -7.63
C GLU A 184 -3.60 -15.55 -8.14
N THR A 185 -4.19 -14.62 -7.38
CA THR A 185 -4.51 -13.30 -8.00
C THR A 185 -3.23 -12.57 -8.45
N ASP A 186 -2.16 -12.62 -7.66
CA ASP A 186 -0.84 -12.10 -8.08
C ASP A 186 -0.13 -13.04 -9.09
N ARG A 187 -0.10 -14.37 -8.83
CA ARG A 187 0.54 -15.31 -9.77
C ARG A 187 -0.18 -15.49 -11.11
N TRP A 188 -1.48 -15.25 -11.22
CA TRP A 188 -2.26 -15.41 -12.46
C TRP A 188 -2.03 -14.21 -13.38
N LEU A 189 -1.88 -13.00 -12.83
CA LEU A 189 -1.37 -11.85 -13.58
C LEU A 189 0.09 -12.09 -14.03
N GLN A 190 0.95 -12.64 -13.17
CA GLN A 190 2.34 -12.96 -13.53
C GLN A 190 2.50 -14.18 -14.46
N LYS A 191 1.52 -15.10 -14.49
CA LYS A 191 1.57 -16.35 -15.28
C LYS A 191 0.74 -16.28 -16.55
N TYR A 192 -0.54 -15.90 -16.49
CA TYR A 192 -1.42 -15.93 -17.66
C TYR A 192 -1.53 -14.59 -18.40
N CYS A 193 -1.10 -13.48 -17.80
CA CYS A 193 -0.86 -12.23 -18.53
C CYS A 193 0.62 -12.00 -18.91
N LEU A 194 1.56 -12.85 -18.47
CA LEU A 194 3.00 -12.68 -18.73
C LEU A 194 3.80 -13.94 -19.14
N SER A 195 3.36 -15.17 -18.86
CA SER A 195 4.14 -16.39 -19.17
C SER A 195 3.29 -17.66 -19.36
N GLY A 196 2.70 -17.80 -20.55
CA GLY A 196 1.81 -18.93 -20.90
C GLY A 196 2.49 -20.31 -20.99
N SER A 197 2.72 -20.98 -19.85
CA SER A 197 2.95 -22.43 -19.78
C SER A 197 2.50 -23.06 -18.45
N SER A 198 1.79 -24.20 -18.56
CA SER A 198 1.64 -25.30 -17.59
C SER A 198 1.73 -25.03 -16.06
N LYS A 199 0.64 -25.32 -15.33
CA LYS A 199 0.47 -26.48 -14.39
C LYS A 199 1.57 -26.76 -13.32
N THR A 200 1.30 -27.30 -12.13
CA THR A 200 0.09 -27.92 -11.52
C THR A 200 0.26 -28.00 -10.00
N ASP A 201 -0.85 -27.84 -9.25
CA ASP A 201 -1.32 -28.70 -8.12
C ASP A 201 -0.40 -28.92 -6.87
N SER A 202 -0.89 -29.06 -5.62
CA SER A 202 -2.26 -29.04 -5.05
C SER A 202 -2.26 -29.04 -3.51
N ASP A 203 -3.30 -28.47 -2.89
CA ASP A 203 -4.08 -29.02 -1.73
C ASP A 203 -3.42 -29.26 -0.34
N SER A 204 -4.12 -29.17 0.82
CA SER A 204 -5.51 -28.73 1.13
C SER A 204 -5.77 -28.66 2.64
N VAL A 205 -6.77 -27.84 3.08
CA VAL A 205 -7.78 -28.10 4.17
C VAL A 205 -7.26 -28.42 5.60
N ALA A 206 -7.78 -27.98 6.75
CA ALA A 206 -8.83 -27.11 7.33
C ALA A 206 -8.95 -27.57 8.84
N ASP A 207 -9.92 -27.27 9.73
CA ASP A 207 -11.20 -26.55 9.67
C ASP A 207 -11.71 -26.14 11.08
N THR A 208 -12.80 -25.35 11.15
CA THR A 208 -13.77 -25.16 12.29
C THR A 208 -13.30 -24.56 13.64
N GLU A 209 -13.79 -23.38 14.09
CA GLU A 209 -15.07 -23.06 14.81
C GLU A 209 -15.04 -23.30 16.36
N ASN A 210 -15.83 -22.68 17.27
CA ASN A 210 -17.11 -21.93 17.17
C ASN A 210 -17.38 -20.97 18.40
N LYS A 211 -18.29 -19.98 18.25
CA LYS A 211 -19.10 -19.17 19.25
C LYS A 211 -18.42 -18.51 20.48
N ALA A 212 -18.62 -17.21 20.81
CA ALA A 212 -19.84 -16.42 21.17
C ALA A 212 -20.33 -16.64 22.65
N VAL A 213 -21.02 -15.76 23.39
CA VAL A 213 -22.05 -14.71 23.08
C VAL A 213 -22.00 -13.49 24.07
N SER A 214 -22.60 -12.37 23.66
CA SER A 214 -22.86 -11.03 24.25
C SER A 214 -23.41 -10.85 25.69
N ALA A 215 -23.27 -9.63 26.25
CA ALA A 215 -24.32 -8.75 26.88
C ALA A 215 -23.67 -7.68 27.82
N SER A 216 -23.86 -6.34 27.83
CA SER A 216 -24.88 -5.34 27.43
C SER A 216 -25.64 -4.70 28.62
N GLY A 217 -25.76 -3.36 28.71
CA GLY A 217 -26.91 -2.69 29.37
C GLY A 217 -26.70 -1.36 30.14
N GLY A 218 -27.46 -0.31 29.76
CA GLY A 218 -27.80 0.88 30.58
C GLY A 218 -26.79 2.06 30.55
N GLY A 219 -27.20 3.34 30.65
CA GLY A 219 -28.55 3.93 30.71
C GLY A 219 -28.52 5.48 30.77
N ALA A 220 -29.65 6.15 30.49
CA ALA A 220 -29.86 7.62 30.52
C ALA A 220 -30.80 8.02 31.72
N PRO A 221 -31.35 9.26 31.92
CA PRO A 221 -31.37 10.49 31.07
C PRO A 221 -31.38 11.89 31.79
N CYS A 222 -31.46 12.99 30.99
CA CYS A 222 -31.99 14.37 31.27
C CYS A 222 -31.35 15.24 32.40
N GLU A 223 -31.45 16.59 32.50
CA GLU A 223 -32.38 17.66 32.02
C GLU A 223 -31.64 18.98 31.59
N GLY A 224 -32.37 20.08 31.26
CA GLY A 224 -31.87 21.46 30.98
C GLY A 224 -32.36 22.51 32.01
N PRO A 225 -32.63 23.81 31.70
CA PRO A 225 -32.49 24.61 30.45
C PRO A 225 -32.00 26.10 30.63
N GLU A 226 -32.04 26.93 29.56
CA GLU A 226 -32.21 28.43 29.51
C GLU A 226 -31.10 29.40 30.09
N ALA A 227 -30.94 30.70 29.72
CA ALA A 227 -31.45 31.57 28.63
C ALA A 227 -30.66 32.92 28.45
N GLU A 228 -30.86 33.60 27.29
CA GLU A 228 -30.81 35.06 26.95
C GLU A 228 -29.55 35.99 27.08
N GLY A 229 -29.50 37.07 26.26
CA GLY A 229 -28.64 38.27 26.43
C GLY A 229 -28.32 39.12 25.17
N SER A 230 -28.46 40.46 25.21
CA SER A 230 -28.25 41.42 24.07
C SER A 230 -27.49 42.71 24.50
N SER A 231 -27.16 43.77 23.73
CA SER A 231 -27.50 44.40 22.41
C SER A 231 -26.42 45.50 22.09
N SER A 232 -26.46 46.46 21.13
CA SER A 232 -26.77 46.57 19.68
C SER A 232 -26.28 47.96 19.12
N SER A 233 -26.43 48.27 17.81
CA SER A 233 -26.23 49.60 17.14
C SER A 233 -24.76 50.13 17.01
N SER A 234 -24.33 51.14 16.21
CA SER A 234 -24.72 51.84 14.94
C SER A 234 -23.49 52.72 14.48
N SER A 235 -23.38 53.63 13.48
CA SER A 235 -24.25 54.30 12.48
C SER A 235 -23.41 54.91 11.29
N ILE A 236 -23.97 55.82 10.46
CA ILE A 236 -23.39 56.52 9.25
C ILE A 236 -24.02 57.95 9.08
N PRO A 237 -23.69 58.90 8.13
CA PRO A 237 -23.14 58.80 6.74
C PRO A 237 -22.24 59.98 6.19
N GLN A 238 -22.11 60.11 4.83
CA GLN A 238 -21.81 61.32 3.99
C GLN A 238 -20.36 61.91 3.91
N ALA A 239 -19.90 62.63 2.84
CA ALA A 239 -20.17 62.58 1.37
C ALA A 239 -19.21 63.51 0.51
N CYS A 240 -19.08 63.21 -0.80
CA CYS A 240 -18.73 64.09 -1.96
C CYS A 240 -17.36 64.82 -2.12
N ARG A 241 -16.56 64.46 -3.16
CA ARG A 241 -16.18 65.28 -4.36
C ARG A 241 -14.98 64.72 -5.20
N PHE A 242 -15.00 65.02 -6.50
CA PHE A 242 -13.88 64.97 -7.50
C PHE A 242 -13.48 66.43 -7.85
N PRO A 243 -12.30 66.79 -8.46
CA PRO A 243 -11.73 66.15 -9.67
C PRO A 243 -10.19 66.16 -9.93
N LEU A 244 -9.79 65.41 -10.97
CA LEU A 244 -8.70 65.61 -11.97
C LEU A 244 -7.23 65.99 -11.59
N THR A 245 -6.32 65.15 -12.12
CA THR A 245 -4.96 65.44 -12.68
C THR A 245 -3.83 66.04 -11.82
N ALA A 246 -2.85 65.19 -11.48
CA ALA A 246 -1.40 65.47 -11.60
C ALA A 246 -0.60 64.14 -11.63
N GLN A 247 0.56 64.10 -12.30
CA GLN A 247 1.47 62.94 -12.27
C GLN A 247 2.55 63.12 -11.21
N VAL A 248 2.78 62.10 -10.36
CA VAL A 248 4.00 61.98 -9.53
C VAL A 248 4.39 60.50 -9.45
N LEU A 249 5.68 60.19 -9.64
CA LEU A 249 6.24 58.86 -9.36
C LEU A 249 6.35 58.65 -7.84
N VAL A 250 5.79 57.55 -7.32
CA VAL A 250 6.13 57.03 -5.98
C VAL A 250 6.35 55.53 -6.09
N GLN A 251 7.50 55.06 -5.62
CA GLN A 251 7.80 53.64 -5.50
C GLN A 251 6.98 53.05 -4.35
N HIS A 252 5.89 52.34 -4.66
CA HIS A 252 5.23 51.52 -3.66
C HIS A 252 6.02 50.22 -3.44
N GLN A 253 6.52 50.03 -2.23
CA GLN A 253 6.94 48.72 -1.75
C GLN A 253 5.71 47.80 -1.79
N LEU A 254 5.77 46.73 -2.60
CA LEU A 254 4.78 45.67 -2.57
C LEU A 254 5.03 44.78 -1.35
N THR A 255 4.55 45.24 -0.19
CA THR A 255 4.30 44.35 0.95
C THR A 255 3.31 43.28 0.49
N ARG A 256 3.83 42.08 0.21
CA ARG A 256 3.00 40.90 -0.06
C ARG A 256 2.12 40.63 1.16
N VAL A 257 0.87 41.05 1.11
CA VAL A 257 -0.18 40.52 1.99
C VAL A 257 -0.19 39.00 1.78
N PRO A 258 0.01 38.17 2.82
CA PRO A 258 -0.06 36.72 2.66
C PRO A 258 -1.44 36.33 2.13
N ASN A 259 -1.49 35.46 1.12
CA ASN A 259 -2.78 34.98 0.62
C ASN A 259 -3.47 34.19 1.74
N ARG A 260 -4.63 34.67 2.23
CA ARG A 260 -5.28 34.12 3.43
C ARG A 260 -5.46 32.61 3.36
N ASP A 261 -5.86 32.10 2.20
CA ASP A 261 -6.09 30.67 1.96
C ASP A 261 -4.82 29.82 2.11
N LYS A 262 -3.63 30.41 1.89
CA LYS A 262 -2.34 29.74 2.13
C LYS A 262 -1.91 29.80 3.60
N ALA A 263 -2.33 30.82 4.33
CA ALA A 263 -2.09 30.90 5.77
C ALA A 263 -2.95 29.85 6.50
N SER A 264 -4.25 29.77 6.21
CA SER A 264 -5.14 28.78 6.81
C SER A 264 -4.80 27.33 6.43
N GLN A 265 -4.35 27.08 5.19
CA GLN A 265 -3.81 25.76 4.80
C GLN A 265 -2.56 25.38 5.61
N MET A 266 -1.62 26.32 5.80
CA MET A 266 -0.42 26.10 6.60
C MET A 266 -0.76 25.89 8.09
N GLU A 267 -1.71 26.64 8.62
CA GLU A 267 -2.21 26.48 10.00
C GLU A 267 -2.87 25.12 10.22
N ALA A 268 -3.70 24.65 9.27
CA ALA A 268 -4.31 23.33 9.33
C ALA A 268 -3.26 22.20 9.25
N GLN A 269 -2.28 22.29 8.34
CA GLN A 269 -1.17 21.32 8.25
C GLN A 269 -0.33 21.30 9.54
N ASN A 270 -0.05 22.46 10.14
CA ASN A 270 0.67 22.54 11.41
C ASN A 270 -0.13 21.92 12.57
N GLN A 271 -1.46 22.04 12.58
CA GLN A 271 -2.33 21.39 13.56
C GLN A 271 -2.34 19.87 13.38
N GLU A 272 -2.40 19.37 12.14
CA GLU A 272 -2.31 17.94 11.81
C GLU A 272 -0.98 17.34 12.27
N VAL A 273 0.14 18.00 11.97
CA VAL A 273 1.48 17.59 12.42
C VAL A 273 1.59 17.61 13.94
N ALA A 274 1.05 18.64 14.61
CA ALA A 274 1.08 18.72 16.07
C ALA A 274 0.28 17.57 16.72
N ALA A 275 -0.94 17.29 16.23
CA ALA A 275 -1.78 16.20 16.75
C ALA A 275 -1.15 14.82 16.51
N LEU A 276 -0.48 14.61 15.36
CA LEU A 276 0.27 13.39 15.10
C LEU A 276 1.45 13.26 16.08
N VAL A 277 2.28 14.31 16.24
CA VAL A 277 3.42 14.29 17.17
C VAL A 277 2.97 14.07 18.61
N GLU A 278 1.84 14.64 19.03
CA GLU A 278 1.23 14.39 20.34
C GLU A 278 0.79 12.92 20.51
N LYS A 279 0.12 12.33 19.52
CA LYS A 279 -0.24 10.89 19.53
C LYS A 279 1.01 10.01 19.63
N ILE A 280 2.04 10.29 18.82
CA ILE A 280 3.29 9.53 18.80
C ILE A 280 4.04 9.67 20.14
N ALA A 281 4.08 10.85 20.74
CA ALA A 281 4.66 11.06 22.07
C ALA A 281 3.87 10.32 23.17
N GLY A 282 2.54 10.28 23.09
CA GLY A 282 1.70 9.47 23.97
C GLY A 282 2.01 7.97 23.88
N LEU A 283 2.18 7.45 22.66
CA LEU A 283 2.55 6.05 22.40
C LEU A 283 3.98 5.73 22.84
N HIS A 284 4.97 6.60 22.55
CA HIS A 284 6.34 6.50 23.11
C HIS A 284 6.30 6.42 24.64
N ALA A 285 5.54 7.30 25.29
CA ALA A 285 5.42 7.34 26.74
C ALA A 285 4.62 6.16 27.33
N ALA A 286 3.89 5.40 26.53
CA ALA A 286 3.27 4.13 26.93
C ALA A 286 4.25 2.96 26.76
N ILE A 287 4.81 2.80 25.55
CA ILE A 287 5.76 1.73 25.20
C ILE A 287 7.00 1.76 26.12
N SER A 288 7.52 2.94 26.43
CA SER A 288 8.69 3.12 27.32
C SER A 288 8.43 2.74 28.79
N LYS A 289 7.18 2.46 29.19
CA LYS A 289 6.81 1.99 30.53
C LYS A 289 6.56 0.48 30.59
N LEU A 290 6.57 -0.22 29.46
CA LEU A 290 6.32 -1.65 29.40
C LEU A 290 7.45 -2.43 30.10
N PRO A 291 7.15 -3.46 30.92
CA PRO A 291 8.17 -4.26 31.61
C PRO A 291 8.93 -5.21 30.67
N SER A 292 8.42 -5.42 29.45
CA SER A 292 9.06 -6.18 28.38
C SER A 292 8.50 -5.74 27.02
N LEU A 293 9.29 -5.93 25.97
CA LEU A 293 8.87 -5.76 24.56
C LEU A 293 8.66 -7.11 23.86
N SER A 294 8.45 -8.18 24.64
CA SER A 294 8.12 -9.51 24.12
C SER A 294 6.66 -9.56 23.64
N PRO A 295 6.33 -10.31 22.57
CA PRO A 295 4.97 -10.39 22.03
C PRO A 295 3.91 -10.72 23.08
N SER A 296 2.87 -9.89 23.14
CA SER A 296 1.77 -9.96 24.09
C SER A 296 0.70 -8.94 23.72
N ALA A 297 -0.56 -9.19 24.03
CA ALA A 297 -1.68 -8.34 23.58
C ALA A 297 -1.55 -6.83 23.92
N GLU A 298 -0.84 -6.46 24.98
CA GLU A 298 -0.54 -5.05 25.32
C GLU A 298 0.56 -4.45 24.44
N VAL A 299 1.67 -5.18 24.25
CA VAL A 299 2.77 -4.80 23.33
C VAL A 299 2.25 -4.72 21.90
N ASP A 300 1.57 -5.77 21.45
CA ASP A 300 1.09 -5.94 20.09
C ASP A 300 0.07 -4.83 19.72
N ALA A 301 -0.82 -4.46 20.66
CA ALA A 301 -1.75 -3.35 20.48
C ALA A 301 -1.03 -1.99 20.39
N LEU A 302 -0.10 -1.68 21.30
CA LEU A 302 0.62 -0.40 21.30
C LEU A 302 1.49 -0.20 20.04
N PHE A 303 2.14 -1.26 19.55
CA PHE A 303 2.86 -1.20 18.28
C PHE A 303 1.91 -1.16 17.06
N THR A 304 0.74 -1.81 17.11
CA THR A 304 -0.29 -1.68 16.08
C THR A 304 -0.81 -0.23 15.99
N ASP A 305 -1.12 0.42 17.11
CA ASP A 305 -1.55 1.82 17.15
C ASP A 305 -0.47 2.79 16.62
N LEU A 306 0.80 2.49 16.90
CA LEU A 306 1.95 3.25 16.43
C LEU A 306 2.17 3.09 14.91
N VAL A 307 2.15 1.87 14.38
CA VAL A 307 2.22 1.64 12.93
C VAL A 307 1.02 2.28 12.22
N THR A 308 -0.19 2.15 12.78
CA THR A 308 -1.42 2.73 12.23
C THR A 308 -1.40 4.27 12.25
N ALA A 309 -0.70 4.90 13.19
CA ALA A 309 -0.45 6.34 13.18
C ALA A 309 0.57 6.79 12.11
N CYS A 310 1.45 5.90 11.66
CA CYS A 310 2.59 6.21 10.79
C CYS A 310 2.41 5.80 9.31
N VAL A 311 1.48 4.90 8.99
CA VAL A 311 1.18 4.43 7.62
C VAL A 311 0.42 5.47 6.76
N PRO A 312 -0.56 6.25 7.27
CA PRO A 312 -1.23 7.26 6.46
C PRO A 312 -0.28 8.32 5.90
N ALA A 313 -0.62 8.86 4.72
CA ALA A 313 0.07 10.03 4.18
C ALA A 313 -0.13 11.23 5.12
N SER A 314 0.94 11.93 5.45
CA SER A 314 0.95 13.05 6.41
C SER A 314 1.97 14.11 5.98
N PRO A 315 1.70 15.42 6.19
CA PRO A 315 2.63 16.50 5.88
C PRO A 315 3.80 16.63 6.87
N VAL A 316 3.96 15.69 7.82
CA VAL A 316 5.08 15.72 8.78
C VAL A 316 6.43 15.48 8.09
N ASP A 317 7.31 16.48 8.21
CA ASP A 317 8.73 16.31 7.94
C ASP A 317 9.45 16.00 9.26
N VAL A 318 9.73 14.72 9.50
CA VAL A 318 10.35 14.28 10.76
C VAL A 318 11.77 14.84 10.95
N ALA A 319 12.47 15.26 9.89
CA ALA A 319 13.79 15.89 9.99
C ALA A 319 13.73 17.37 10.43
N LYS A 320 12.55 18.00 10.36
CA LYS A 320 12.31 19.39 10.83
C LYS A 320 11.73 19.48 12.25
N LEU A 321 11.51 18.35 12.92
CA LEU A 321 11.00 18.32 14.30
C LEU A 321 12.04 18.87 15.30
N GLY A 322 11.54 19.47 16.38
CA GLY A 322 12.38 20.05 17.44
C GLY A 322 13.14 19.00 18.26
N PRO A 323 14.18 19.39 19.04
CA PRO A 323 15.12 18.45 19.66
C PRO A 323 14.49 17.39 20.56
N GLU A 324 13.43 17.73 21.31
CA GLU A 324 12.68 16.80 22.15
C GLU A 324 11.99 15.70 21.33
N ALA A 325 11.40 16.07 20.20
CA ALA A 325 10.77 15.12 19.28
C ALA A 325 11.79 14.31 18.47
N GLN A 326 13.02 14.81 18.24
CA GLN A 326 14.12 14.00 17.70
C GLN A 326 14.59 12.95 18.71
N ALA A 327 14.82 13.34 19.97
CA ALA A 327 15.23 12.40 21.02
C ALA A 327 14.16 11.32 21.27
N MET A 328 12.89 11.69 21.29
CA MET A 328 11.75 10.76 21.32
C MET A 328 11.78 9.80 20.11
N ARG A 329 11.99 10.32 18.90
CA ARG A 329 12.08 9.53 17.66
C ARG A 329 13.27 8.55 17.66
N GLU A 330 14.44 8.97 18.10
CA GLU A 330 15.64 8.12 18.22
C GLU A 330 15.40 6.96 19.20
N GLU A 331 14.76 7.23 20.34
CA GLU A 331 14.36 6.18 21.26
C GLU A 331 13.26 5.29 20.69
N LEU A 332 12.30 5.84 19.95
CA LEU A 332 11.21 5.06 19.36
C LEU A 332 11.72 4.06 18.32
N ILE A 333 12.68 4.45 17.46
CA ILE A 333 13.38 3.54 16.53
C ILE A 333 14.11 2.43 17.30
N ARG A 334 14.74 2.75 18.43
CA ARG A 334 15.40 1.76 19.31
C ARG A 334 14.39 0.79 19.96
N LEU A 335 13.20 1.27 20.32
CA LEU A 335 12.11 0.46 20.88
C LEU A 335 11.48 -0.44 19.81
N CYS A 336 11.20 0.07 18.61
CA CYS A 336 10.78 -0.71 17.44
C CYS A 336 11.79 -1.83 17.15
N SER A 337 13.10 -1.50 17.07
CA SER A 337 14.14 -2.52 16.82
C SER A 337 14.19 -3.63 17.86
N ALA A 338 14.00 -3.31 19.14
CA ALA A 338 13.93 -4.30 20.19
C ALA A 338 12.67 -5.17 20.09
N ALA A 339 11.50 -4.55 19.87
CA ALA A 339 10.22 -5.25 19.75
C ALA A 339 10.16 -6.15 18.51
N GLU A 340 10.60 -5.67 17.34
CA GLU A 340 10.74 -6.46 16.12
C GLU A 340 11.70 -7.65 16.35
N GLY A 341 12.87 -7.41 16.95
CA GLY A 341 13.81 -8.48 17.29
C GLY A 341 13.23 -9.54 18.24
N HIS A 342 12.38 -9.15 19.20
CA HIS A 342 11.66 -10.08 20.07
C HIS A 342 10.53 -10.84 19.34
N LEU A 343 9.78 -10.15 18.47
CA LEU A 343 8.70 -10.73 17.67
C LEU A 343 9.24 -11.76 16.68
N GLU A 344 10.25 -11.40 15.90
CA GLU A 344 10.92 -12.32 14.99
C GLU A 344 11.56 -13.48 15.77
N ALA A 345 12.20 -13.24 16.92
CA ALA A 345 12.75 -14.32 17.73
C ALA A 345 11.65 -15.30 18.19
N HIS A 346 10.51 -14.82 18.67
CA HIS A 346 9.37 -15.66 19.09
C HIS A 346 8.88 -16.54 17.94
N TYR A 347 8.60 -15.93 16.78
CA TYR A 347 8.12 -16.66 15.61
C TYR A 347 9.19 -17.59 15.01
N ALA A 348 10.48 -17.28 15.14
CA ALA A 348 11.56 -18.16 14.71
C ALA A 348 11.65 -19.45 15.54
N ASP A 349 11.51 -19.38 16.88
CA ASP A 349 11.44 -20.59 17.70
C ASP A 349 10.14 -21.38 17.45
N MET A 350 9.01 -20.68 17.20
CA MET A 350 7.72 -21.35 16.90
C MET A 350 7.73 -22.05 15.54
N LEU A 351 8.29 -21.43 14.49
CA LEU A 351 8.44 -22.05 13.17
C LEU A 351 9.45 -23.21 13.21
N ALA A 352 10.55 -23.07 13.96
CA ALA A 352 11.55 -24.11 14.16
C ALA A 352 11.09 -25.30 15.02
N ALA A 353 9.83 -25.32 15.49
CA ALA A 353 9.20 -26.43 16.19
C ALA A 353 8.36 -27.35 15.29
N PHE A 354 8.19 -27.01 14.01
CA PHE A 354 7.59 -27.89 13.00
C PHE A 354 8.65 -28.72 12.27
N ASP A 355 8.26 -29.87 11.74
CA ASP A 355 9.16 -30.76 10.97
C ASP A 355 9.71 -30.05 9.71
N ASN A 356 8.86 -29.28 9.03
CA ASN A 356 9.21 -28.40 7.90
C ASN A 356 8.91 -26.92 8.26
N PRO A 357 9.85 -26.15 8.84
CA PRO A 357 9.60 -24.76 9.22
C PRO A 357 9.19 -23.84 8.05
N LEU A 358 9.67 -24.15 6.84
CA LEU A 358 9.46 -23.34 5.63
C LEU A 358 8.06 -23.50 5.01
N ASP A 359 7.31 -24.54 5.39
CA ASP A 359 5.92 -24.75 4.94
C ASP A 359 4.91 -23.90 5.73
N HIS A 360 5.39 -23.10 6.69
CA HIS A 360 4.56 -22.43 7.70
C HIS A 360 4.83 -20.94 7.88
N LEU A 361 5.65 -20.32 7.02
CA LEU A 361 6.06 -18.91 7.12
C LEU A 361 4.87 -17.93 7.21
N ALA A 362 3.76 -18.25 6.54
CA ALA A 362 2.51 -17.48 6.57
C ALA A 362 1.81 -17.42 7.96
N ARG A 363 2.32 -18.13 8.98
CA ARG A 363 1.90 -17.94 10.38
C ARG A 363 2.38 -16.61 10.97
N TYR A 364 3.44 -16.00 10.42
CA TYR A 364 3.94 -14.70 10.87
C TYR A 364 3.05 -13.55 10.35
N PRO A 365 2.50 -12.68 11.21
CA PRO A 365 1.51 -11.68 10.81
C PRO A 365 1.91 -10.78 9.64
N TYR A 366 3.19 -10.40 9.57
CA TYR A 366 3.71 -9.48 8.55
C TYR A 366 4.43 -10.21 7.39
N TYR A 367 4.19 -11.51 7.17
CA TYR A 367 4.84 -12.26 6.09
C TYR A 367 4.49 -11.69 4.70
N GLY A 368 3.24 -11.24 4.50
CA GLY A 368 2.83 -10.54 3.27
C GLY A 368 3.63 -9.27 3.00
N ASN A 369 3.90 -8.48 4.04
CA ASN A 369 4.70 -7.25 3.94
C ASN A 369 6.14 -7.58 3.52
N TYR A 370 6.72 -8.67 4.05
CA TYR A 370 8.02 -9.16 3.62
C TYR A 370 8.04 -9.65 2.17
N VAL A 371 6.98 -10.30 1.69
CA VAL A 371 6.84 -10.68 0.28
C VAL A 371 6.77 -9.44 -0.63
N ASN A 372 5.87 -8.50 -0.31
CA ASN A 372 5.66 -7.29 -1.10
C ASN A 372 6.90 -6.40 -1.16
N LEU A 373 7.58 -6.19 -0.03
CA LEU A 373 8.81 -5.41 0.05
C LEU A 373 9.96 -6.07 -0.73
N SER A 374 10.15 -7.40 -0.60
CA SER A 374 11.22 -8.11 -1.31
C SER A 374 11.00 -8.10 -2.83
N LYS A 375 9.75 -8.22 -3.27
CA LYS A 375 9.36 -8.05 -4.68
C LYS A 375 9.63 -6.62 -5.17
N LEU A 376 9.24 -5.60 -4.39
CA LEU A 376 9.52 -4.19 -4.70
C LEU A 376 11.02 -3.92 -4.85
N GLU A 377 11.83 -4.42 -3.92
CA GLU A 377 13.29 -4.27 -3.95
C GLU A 377 13.91 -4.95 -5.18
N TYR A 378 13.45 -6.15 -5.54
CA TYR A 378 13.87 -6.85 -6.77
C TYR A 378 13.45 -6.10 -8.04
N ASP A 379 12.18 -5.68 -8.14
CA ASP A 379 11.65 -4.97 -9.31
C ASP A 379 12.38 -3.64 -9.54
N LEU A 380 12.74 -2.93 -8.47
CA LEU A 380 13.59 -1.74 -8.55
C LEU A 380 15.03 -2.07 -8.96
N LEU A 381 15.62 -3.13 -8.38
CA LEU A 381 16.99 -3.57 -8.68
C LEU A 381 17.17 -3.90 -10.17
N VAL A 382 16.30 -4.75 -10.74
CA VAL A 382 16.41 -5.16 -12.16
C VAL A 382 16.02 -4.04 -13.13
N ARG A 383 15.14 -3.11 -12.71
CA ARG A 383 14.73 -1.96 -13.53
C ARG A 383 15.82 -0.88 -13.62
N TYR A 384 16.54 -0.64 -12.53
CA TYR A 384 17.50 0.47 -12.43
C TYR A 384 18.97 0.05 -12.51
N VAL A 385 19.31 -1.25 -12.41
CA VAL A 385 20.64 -1.79 -12.71
C VAL A 385 20.57 -2.70 -13.95
N PRO A 386 20.69 -2.16 -15.18
CA PRO A 386 20.48 -2.93 -16.40
C PRO A 386 21.47 -4.10 -16.55
N GLY A 387 20.94 -5.28 -16.88
CA GLY A 387 21.74 -6.48 -17.10
C GLY A 387 22.25 -7.16 -15.82
N ILE A 388 21.78 -6.76 -14.64
CA ILE A 388 22.15 -7.44 -13.39
C ILE A 388 21.58 -8.87 -13.35
N ALA A 389 22.45 -9.84 -13.08
CA ALA A 389 22.12 -11.24 -12.88
C ALA A 389 22.96 -11.75 -11.70
N PRO A 390 22.58 -11.40 -10.45
CA PRO A 390 23.46 -11.57 -9.31
C PRO A 390 23.56 -13.04 -8.92
N THR A 391 24.79 -13.51 -8.81
CA THR A 391 25.14 -14.88 -8.41
C THR A 391 25.39 -14.98 -6.91
N ARG A 392 25.84 -13.89 -6.29
CA ARG A 392 26.13 -13.83 -4.85
C ARG A 392 25.60 -12.53 -4.23
N VAL A 393 24.77 -12.69 -3.21
CA VAL A 393 24.05 -11.61 -2.52
C VAL A 393 24.40 -11.62 -1.04
N ALA A 394 24.68 -10.45 -0.45
CA ALA A 394 24.73 -10.29 0.99
C ALA A 394 23.43 -9.64 1.50
N PHE A 395 22.91 -10.13 2.62
CA PHE A 395 21.79 -9.48 3.33
C PHE A 395 22.24 -9.09 4.74
N VAL A 396 22.43 -7.78 4.96
CA VAL A 396 23.00 -7.21 6.19
C VAL A 396 21.87 -6.78 7.13
N GLY A 397 21.85 -7.35 8.34
CA GLY A 397 20.75 -7.23 9.30
C GLY A 397 19.63 -8.21 8.96
N SER A 398 19.95 -9.49 8.81
CA SER A 398 18.98 -10.53 8.41
C SER A 398 18.03 -10.98 9.52
N GLY A 399 18.31 -10.66 10.79
CA GLY A 399 17.48 -11.04 11.93
C GLY A 399 17.38 -12.55 12.19
N PRO A 400 16.59 -12.96 13.20
CA PRO A 400 16.23 -14.37 13.42
C PRO A 400 15.18 -14.90 12.43
N LEU A 401 14.44 -14.01 11.72
CA LEU A 401 13.58 -14.37 10.59
C LEU A 401 14.11 -13.75 9.28
N PRO A 402 14.98 -14.45 8.53
CA PRO A 402 15.59 -13.96 7.29
C PRO A 402 14.62 -14.00 6.10
N PHE A 403 13.39 -13.51 6.28
CA PHE A 403 12.30 -13.62 5.31
C PHE A 403 12.56 -12.84 4.02
N SER A 404 13.30 -11.74 4.09
CA SER A 404 13.62 -10.94 2.91
C SER A 404 14.54 -11.68 1.95
N SER A 405 15.66 -12.20 2.44
CA SER A 405 16.58 -13.03 1.66
C SER A 405 15.97 -14.39 1.30
N LEU A 406 15.12 -14.98 2.15
CA LEU A 406 14.36 -16.19 1.82
C LEU A 406 13.43 -15.96 0.62
N VAL A 407 12.60 -14.91 0.63
CA VAL A 407 11.69 -14.58 -0.49
C VAL A 407 12.47 -14.27 -1.76
N LEU A 408 13.53 -13.45 -1.67
CA LEU A 408 14.43 -13.17 -2.79
C LEU A 408 15.00 -14.48 -3.37
N ALA A 409 15.59 -15.33 -2.53
CA ALA A 409 16.17 -16.61 -2.95
C ALA A 409 15.14 -17.59 -3.54
N ALA A 410 13.92 -17.63 -3.00
CA ALA A 410 12.89 -18.59 -3.38
C ALA A 410 12.08 -18.19 -4.61
N HIS A 411 11.95 -16.89 -4.91
CA HIS A 411 10.98 -16.38 -5.89
C HIS A 411 11.56 -15.44 -6.95
N HIS A 412 12.69 -14.79 -6.68
CA HIS A 412 13.22 -13.72 -7.54
C HIS A 412 14.66 -13.98 -8.04
N LEU A 413 15.48 -14.65 -7.23
CA LEU A 413 16.88 -14.97 -7.49
C LEU A 413 17.16 -16.46 -7.18
N PRO A 414 16.62 -17.38 -8.00
CA PRO A 414 16.68 -18.83 -7.76
C PRO A 414 18.09 -19.42 -7.92
N ASP A 415 18.96 -18.78 -8.71
CA ASP A 415 20.34 -19.24 -8.97
C ASP A 415 21.37 -18.59 -8.03
N ALA A 416 20.98 -17.58 -7.25
CA ALA A 416 21.89 -16.82 -6.39
C ALA A 416 22.10 -17.51 -5.03
N VAL A 417 23.31 -17.39 -4.46
CA VAL A 417 23.58 -17.73 -3.05
C VAL A 417 23.52 -16.49 -2.17
N PHE A 418 23.01 -16.65 -0.95
CA PHE A 418 22.73 -15.58 0.00
C PHE A 418 23.55 -15.77 1.27
N ASP A 419 24.49 -14.85 1.50
CA ASP A 419 25.24 -14.72 2.74
C ASP A 419 24.51 -13.73 3.66
N ASN A 420 23.83 -14.27 4.67
CA ASN A 420 23.05 -13.49 5.63
C ASN A 420 23.94 -13.10 6.81
N TYR A 421 23.98 -11.81 7.14
CA TYR A 421 24.83 -11.27 8.20
C TYR A 421 24.00 -10.63 9.31
N ASP A 422 24.30 -11.00 10.56
CA ASP A 422 23.76 -10.35 11.75
C ASP A 422 24.81 -10.36 12.87
N ARG A 423 24.89 -9.27 13.65
CA ARG A 423 25.82 -9.16 14.79
C ARG A 423 25.42 -10.06 15.97
N CYS A 424 24.15 -10.47 16.05
CA CYS A 424 23.62 -11.31 17.11
C CYS A 424 23.79 -12.80 16.77
N GLY A 425 24.68 -13.48 17.50
CA GLY A 425 24.88 -14.93 17.33
C GLY A 425 23.60 -15.75 17.54
N ALA A 426 22.76 -15.35 18.50
CA ALA A 426 21.47 -15.99 18.78
C ALA A 426 20.43 -15.76 17.67
N ALA A 427 20.52 -14.67 16.90
CA ALA A 427 19.67 -14.43 15.74
C ALA A 427 20.04 -15.39 14.60
N ASN A 428 21.32 -15.44 14.23
CA ASN A 428 21.81 -16.40 13.23
C ASN A 428 21.60 -17.86 13.65
N GLU A 429 21.70 -18.18 14.95
CA GLU A 429 21.35 -19.50 15.45
C GLU A 429 19.89 -19.87 15.21
N ARG A 430 18.96 -18.93 15.44
CA ARG A 430 17.51 -19.09 15.19
C ARG A 430 17.22 -19.23 13.70
N ALA A 431 17.78 -18.34 12.87
CA ALA A 431 17.66 -18.39 11.43
C ALA A 431 18.09 -19.75 10.85
N ARG A 432 19.26 -20.27 11.27
CA ARG A 432 19.74 -21.62 10.90
C ARG A 432 18.81 -22.76 11.33
N ARG A 433 17.89 -22.58 12.29
CA ARG A 433 16.92 -23.63 12.69
C ARG A 433 15.83 -23.82 11.65
N LEU A 434 15.49 -22.75 10.91
CA LEU A 434 14.43 -22.77 9.89
C LEU A 434 14.80 -23.60 8.66
N PHE A 435 16.09 -23.73 8.38
CA PHE A 435 16.65 -24.46 7.22
C PHE A 435 17.20 -25.85 7.58
N ARG A 436 16.91 -26.38 8.78
CA ARG A 436 17.31 -27.74 9.18
C ARG A 436 16.71 -28.78 8.22
N GLY A 437 17.55 -29.67 7.70
CA GLY A 437 17.12 -30.69 6.72
C GLY A 437 16.89 -30.16 5.31
N ALA A 438 17.01 -28.85 5.08
CA ALA A 438 17.01 -28.24 3.75
C ALA A 438 18.43 -28.19 3.15
N ASP A 439 19.21 -29.26 3.32
CA ASP A 439 20.62 -29.36 2.91
C ASP A 439 20.80 -29.39 1.37
N GLU A 440 19.69 -29.42 0.62
CA GLU A 440 19.63 -29.26 -0.84
C GLU A 440 18.70 -28.09 -1.23
N GLY A 441 18.81 -27.62 -2.49
CA GLY A 441 17.87 -26.65 -3.06
C GLY A 441 17.97 -25.24 -2.47
N LEU A 442 17.01 -24.85 -1.62
CA LEU A 442 16.93 -23.51 -1.04
C LEU A 442 17.89 -23.32 0.14
N GLY A 443 17.91 -24.24 1.11
CA GLY A 443 18.75 -24.10 2.31
C GLY A 443 20.24 -24.20 1.98
N ALA A 444 20.62 -25.03 1.00
CA ALA A 444 21.97 -25.08 0.43
C ALA A 444 22.49 -23.73 -0.11
N ARG A 445 21.61 -22.77 -0.40
CA ARG A 445 21.96 -21.41 -0.87
C ARG A 445 21.90 -20.35 0.23
N MET A 446 21.51 -20.69 1.46
CA MET A 446 21.27 -19.76 2.57
C MET A 446 22.33 -19.93 3.67
N ALA A 447 23.42 -19.16 3.57
CA ALA A 447 24.45 -19.10 4.61
C ALA A 447 24.11 -18.03 5.67
N PHE A 448 24.61 -18.20 6.90
CA PHE A 448 24.33 -17.33 8.04
C PHE A 448 25.59 -17.06 8.86
N HIS A 449 25.93 -15.78 9.04
CA HIS A 449 27.22 -15.31 9.54
C HIS A 449 27.06 -14.36 10.72
N THR A 450 27.71 -14.72 11.83
CA THR A 450 27.72 -13.88 13.05
C THR A 450 28.86 -12.88 12.97
N ALA A 451 28.58 -11.68 12.45
CA ALA A 451 29.57 -10.62 12.31
C ALA A 451 28.91 -9.23 12.26
N ASP A 452 29.69 -8.20 12.60
CA ASP A 452 29.30 -6.80 12.38
C ASP A 452 29.76 -6.35 10.99
N VAL A 453 28.86 -5.71 10.22
CA VAL A 453 29.17 -5.19 8.87
C VAL A 453 30.36 -4.24 8.87
N ALA A 454 30.57 -3.47 9.93
CA ALA A 454 31.71 -2.56 10.10
C ALA A 454 33.06 -3.29 10.26
N THR A 455 33.05 -4.61 10.43
CA THR A 455 34.26 -5.47 10.49
C THR A 455 34.50 -6.29 9.21
N LEU A 456 33.48 -6.45 8.37
CA LEU A 456 33.60 -7.10 7.07
C LEU A 456 34.41 -6.21 6.13
N THR A 457 35.34 -6.77 5.36
CA THR A 457 36.18 -5.97 4.44
C THR A 457 36.33 -6.65 3.08
N GLY A 458 37.38 -7.44 2.85
CA GLY A 458 37.68 -8.04 1.54
C GLY A 458 36.59 -8.96 1.00
N GLU A 459 35.74 -9.51 1.86
CA GLU A 459 34.58 -10.32 1.47
C GLU A 459 33.44 -9.48 0.84
N LEU A 460 33.31 -8.19 1.19
CA LEU A 460 32.28 -7.31 0.62
C LEU A 460 32.49 -7.10 -0.89
N GLY A 461 33.73 -7.25 -1.36
CA GLY A 461 34.10 -7.23 -2.77
C GLY A 461 33.74 -8.50 -3.55
N ALA A 462 33.12 -9.50 -2.91
CA ALA A 462 32.66 -10.74 -3.55
C ALA A 462 31.15 -10.79 -3.82
N TYR A 463 30.40 -9.72 -3.53
CA TYR A 463 28.96 -9.64 -3.72
C TYR A 463 28.57 -8.80 -4.93
N ASP A 464 27.67 -9.34 -5.75
CA ASP A 464 27.04 -8.62 -6.87
C ASP A 464 26.02 -7.58 -6.34
N VAL A 465 25.36 -7.91 -5.21
CA VAL A 465 24.38 -7.07 -4.53
C VAL A 465 24.57 -7.17 -3.01
N VAL A 466 24.49 -6.03 -2.33
CA VAL A 466 24.32 -5.95 -0.88
C VAL A 466 22.96 -5.33 -0.57
N PHE A 467 22.16 -6.00 0.25
CA PHE A 467 20.94 -5.46 0.86
C PHE A 467 21.26 -4.98 2.28
N LEU A 468 20.84 -3.77 2.62
CA LEU A 468 21.03 -3.15 3.94
C LEU A 468 19.66 -2.94 4.60
N ALA A 469 19.39 -3.71 5.64
CA ALA A 469 18.10 -3.72 6.33
C ALA A 469 17.76 -2.41 7.04
N ALA A 470 16.49 -2.24 7.41
CA ALA A 470 15.96 -0.97 7.92
C ALA A 470 16.65 -0.50 9.21
N LEU A 471 16.96 -1.45 10.11
CA LEU A 471 17.46 -1.18 11.46
C LEU A 471 18.98 -1.33 11.64
N VAL A 472 19.73 -1.54 10.54
CA VAL A 472 21.20 -1.48 10.58
C VAL A 472 21.62 -0.02 10.50
N GLY A 473 22.25 0.46 11.58
CA GLY A 473 22.42 1.89 11.82
C GLY A 473 21.11 2.52 12.28
N MET A 474 20.83 2.53 13.59
CA MET A 474 19.58 3.09 14.13
C MET A 474 19.61 4.61 14.18
N ALA A 475 20.80 5.20 14.37
CA ALA A 475 21.04 6.63 14.14
C ALA A 475 21.38 6.91 12.67
N ALA A 476 21.08 8.13 12.19
CA ALA A 476 21.35 8.52 10.80
C ALA A 476 22.86 8.48 10.48
N GLU A 477 23.69 8.98 11.41
CA GLU A 477 25.14 9.00 11.32
C GLU A 477 25.74 7.59 11.37
N GLU A 478 25.18 6.69 12.18
CA GLU A 478 25.58 5.28 12.27
C GLU A 478 25.31 4.60 10.91
N LYS A 479 24.13 4.84 10.32
CA LYS A 479 23.73 4.27 9.03
C LYS A 479 24.54 4.84 7.86
N ALA A 480 24.78 6.15 7.85
CA ALA A 480 25.69 6.80 6.89
C ALA A 480 27.12 6.25 7.00
N GLY A 481 27.59 5.96 8.23
CA GLY A 481 28.86 5.28 8.49
C GLY A 481 28.91 3.87 7.89
N VAL A 482 27.87 3.06 8.10
CA VAL A 482 27.75 1.72 7.49
C VAL A 482 27.74 1.80 5.96
N ILE A 483 27.01 2.76 5.37
CA ILE A 483 26.95 2.93 3.91
C ILE A 483 28.34 3.36 3.37
N ALA A 484 29.04 4.27 4.04
CA ALA A 484 30.40 4.66 3.66
C ALA A 484 31.40 3.49 3.77
N HIS A 485 31.25 2.63 4.78
CA HIS A 485 32.04 1.41 4.94
C HIS A 485 31.79 0.40 3.81
N LEU A 486 30.53 0.14 3.47
CA LEU A 486 30.15 -0.68 2.32
C LEU A 486 30.76 -0.12 1.02
N GLY A 487 30.70 1.20 0.81
CA GLY A 487 31.25 1.86 -0.37
C GLY A 487 32.78 1.95 -0.44
N ALA A 488 33.47 1.63 0.66
CA ALA A 488 34.92 1.45 0.68
C ALA A 488 35.37 0.01 0.31
N HIS A 489 34.46 -0.96 0.37
CA HIS A 489 34.80 -2.40 0.30
C HIS A 489 34.02 -3.23 -0.73
N MET A 490 32.84 -2.78 -1.18
CA MET A 490 32.11 -3.40 -2.30
C MET A 490 32.83 -3.22 -3.65
N ALA A 491 32.65 -4.18 -4.55
CA ALA A 491 33.25 -4.17 -5.88
C ALA A 491 32.64 -3.07 -6.79
N ASP A 492 33.48 -2.44 -7.61
CA ASP A 492 33.06 -1.40 -8.55
C ASP A 492 31.97 -1.92 -9.52
N GLY A 493 30.82 -1.23 -9.55
CA GLY A 493 29.65 -1.63 -10.32
C GLY A 493 28.63 -2.51 -9.57
N ALA A 494 28.97 -3.07 -8.40
CA ALA A 494 28.02 -3.82 -7.56
C ALA A 494 26.86 -2.94 -7.07
N ALA A 495 25.69 -3.55 -6.83
CA ALA A 495 24.49 -2.84 -6.41
C ALA A 495 24.33 -2.81 -4.88
N LEU A 496 23.84 -1.68 -4.35
CA LEU A 496 23.43 -1.52 -2.96
C LEU A 496 21.92 -1.22 -2.93
N VAL A 497 21.17 -2.01 -2.17
CA VAL A 497 19.74 -1.78 -1.89
C VAL A 497 19.61 -1.41 -0.41
N VAL A 498 19.09 -0.21 -0.11
CA VAL A 498 18.98 0.29 1.27
C VAL A 498 17.52 0.51 1.65
N ARG A 499 17.09 -0.10 2.76
CA ARG A 499 15.81 0.21 3.38
C ARG A 499 15.89 1.51 4.18
N SER A 500 14.94 2.40 3.94
CA SER A 500 14.80 3.75 4.47
C SER A 500 13.33 3.97 4.90
N ALA A 501 12.95 5.21 5.20
CA ALA A 501 11.57 5.61 5.47
C ALA A 501 11.26 7.01 4.90
N HIS A 502 9.98 7.39 4.94
CA HIS A 502 9.49 8.68 4.45
C HIS A 502 8.29 9.16 5.26
N GLY A 503 8.14 10.48 5.44
CA GLY A 503 7.06 11.09 6.22
C GLY A 503 6.95 10.50 7.64
N ALA A 504 5.72 10.25 8.09
CA ALA A 504 5.44 9.68 9.41
C ALA A 504 6.07 8.28 9.66
N ARG A 505 6.26 7.46 8.60
CA ARG A 505 6.98 6.17 8.71
C ARG A 505 8.41 6.35 9.24
N GLY A 506 8.98 7.55 9.16
CA GLY A 506 10.28 7.91 9.75
C GLY A 506 10.34 7.95 11.28
N PHE A 507 9.21 7.79 11.99
CA PHE A 507 9.18 7.51 13.44
C PHE A 507 9.50 6.05 13.77
N LEU A 508 9.32 5.13 12.82
CA LEU A 508 9.53 3.69 13.01
C LEU A 508 10.97 3.29 12.64
N TYR A 509 11.50 3.88 11.56
CA TYR A 509 12.79 3.51 10.98
C TYR A 509 13.66 4.75 10.66
N PRO A 510 15.00 4.60 10.62
CA PRO A 510 15.91 5.67 10.23
C PRO A 510 15.75 6.02 8.75
N ILE A 511 15.51 7.31 8.48
CA ILE A 511 15.57 7.88 7.13
C ILE A 511 17.03 8.00 6.69
N VAL A 512 17.32 7.54 5.48
CA VAL A 512 18.62 7.69 4.80
C VAL A 512 18.52 8.79 3.77
N ASP A 513 19.39 9.81 3.85
CA ASP A 513 19.52 10.84 2.82
C ASP A 513 20.25 10.28 1.58
N PRO A 514 19.71 10.42 0.36
CA PRO A 514 20.43 10.08 -0.87
C PRO A 514 21.79 10.75 -1.05
N GLU A 515 22.05 11.93 -0.47
CA GLU A 515 23.38 12.55 -0.48
C GLU A 515 24.36 11.80 0.42
N ASP A 516 23.92 11.14 1.49
CA ASP A 516 24.78 10.25 2.30
C ASP A 516 25.15 8.98 1.54
N VAL A 517 24.20 8.42 0.79
CA VAL A 517 24.48 7.28 -0.11
C VAL A 517 25.50 7.67 -1.17
N ARG A 518 25.41 8.88 -1.74
CA ARG A 518 26.42 9.38 -2.68
C ARG A 518 27.76 9.71 -2.02
N ARG A 519 27.75 10.28 -0.80
CA ARG A 519 28.94 10.56 0.01
C ARG A 519 29.68 9.28 0.41
N GLY A 520 28.95 8.17 0.58
CA GLY A 520 29.50 6.83 0.75
C GLY A 520 30.15 6.23 -0.50
N GLY A 521 30.11 6.88 -1.67
CA GLY A 521 30.76 6.39 -2.89
C GLY A 521 29.86 5.61 -3.85
N PHE A 522 28.54 5.80 -3.76
CA PHE A 522 27.56 5.21 -4.67
C PHE A 522 26.91 6.24 -5.60
N ASP A 523 26.34 5.75 -6.70
CA ASP A 523 25.49 6.47 -7.64
C ASP A 523 24.04 6.08 -7.33
N VAL A 524 23.22 7.02 -6.90
CA VAL A 524 21.81 6.75 -6.51
C VAL A 524 20.95 6.73 -7.77
N LEU A 525 20.37 5.57 -8.06
CA LEU A 525 19.68 5.28 -9.32
C LEU A 525 18.16 5.47 -9.20
N ALA A 526 17.59 5.11 -8.04
CA ALA A 526 16.18 5.29 -7.73
C ALA A 526 15.96 5.44 -6.22
N VAL A 527 14.97 6.24 -5.85
CA VAL A 527 14.41 6.32 -4.49
C VAL A 527 12.91 6.08 -4.60
N CYS A 528 12.41 5.05 -3.93
CA CYS A 528 11.00 4.66 -3.94
C CYS A 528 10.38 4.83 -2.55
N HIS A 529 9.25 5.53 -2.50
CA HIS A 529 8.42 5.67 -1.31
C HIS A 529 7.08 4.97 -1.57
N PRO A 530 6.85 3.75 -1.05
CA PRO A 530 5.55 3.09 -1.16
C PRO A 530 4.48 3.85 -0.36
N GLU A 531 3.28 3.93 -0.93
CA GLU A 531 2.12 4.60 -0.32
C GLU A 531 1.14 3.61 0.36
N ASP A 532 1.38 2.30 0.17
CA ASP A 532 0.57 1.18 0.66
C ASP A 532 1.06 0.64 2.03
N GLU A 533 0.69 -0.59 2.38
CA GLU A 533 1.06 -1.27 3.63
C GLU A 533 2.58 -1.54 3.75
N VAL A 534 3.37 -1.40 2.68
CA VAL A 534 4.83 -1.49 2.76
C VAL A 534 5.39 -0.26 3.49
N ILE A 535 6.07 -0.49 4.61
CA ILE A 535 6.54 0.59 5.49
C ILE A 535 7.94 1.11 5.08
N ASN A 536 8.81 0.26 4.53
CA ASN A 536 10.15 0.70 4.16
C ASN A 536 10.16 1.36 2.77
N SER A 537 10.74 2.56 2.71
CA SER A 537 11.21 3.13 1.45
C SER A 537 12.46 2.39 0.98
N VAL A 538 12.69 2.35 -0.34
CA VAL A 538 13.83 1.62 -0.93
C VAL A 538 14.69 2.60 -1.73
N ILE A 539 16.00 2.59 -1.47
CA ILE A 539 16.99 3.28 -2.30
C ILE A 539 17.79 2.21 -3.06
N VAL A 540 17.83 2.29 -4.39
CA VAL A 540 18.72 1.48 -5.22
C VAL A 540 19.87 2.35 -5.69
N ALA A 541 21.10 1.90 -5.43
CA ALA A 541 22.32 2.58 -5.79
C ALA A 541 23.37 1.61 -6.34
N ARG A 542 24.39 2.13 -7.02
CA ARG A 542 25.49 1.35 -7.62
C ARG A 542 26.84 1.88 -7.16
N LYS A 543 27.76 1.00 -6.78
CA LYS A 543 29.12 1.35 -6.36
C LYS A 543 29.85 2.07 -7.48
N VAL A 544 30.32 3.30 -7.23
CA VAL A 544 31.10 4.08 -8.20
C VAL A 544 32.56 3.69 -8.10
N GLY A 545 33.17 3.39 -9.24
CA GLY A 545 34.59 3.06 -9.31
C GLY A 545 35.50 4.26 -9.16
N ALA A 546 36.69 4.05 -8.60
CA ALA A 546 37.56 5.13 -8.12
C ALA A 546 37.87 6.21 -9.17
N ALA A 547 38.08 5.81 -10.43
CA ALA A 547 38.30 6.74 -11.54
C ALA A 547 37.06 7.58 -11.90
N ALA A 548 35.86 6.99 -11.84
CA ALA A 548 34.60 7.68 -12.08
C ALA A 548 34.23 8.61 -10.91
N ALA A 549 34.52 8.19 -9.66
CA ALA A 549 34.34 9.02 -8.48
C ALA A 549 35.24 10.26 -8.51
N ALA A 550 36.51 10.11 -8.89
CA ALA A 550 37.43 11.24 -9.08
C ALA A 550 36.96 12.20 -10.19
N ALA A 551 36.48 11.67 -11.32
CA ALA A 551 35.93 12.49 -12.41
C ALA A 551 34.63 13.22 -12.02
N ALA A 552 33.77 12.59 -11.20
CA ALA A 552 32.56 13.21 -10.67
C ALA A 552 32.86 14.30 -9.62
N ALA A 553 33.88 14.09 -8.78
CA ALA A 553 34.34 15.10 -7.82
C ALA A 553 34.89 16.34 -8.53
N ALA A 554 35.80 16.16 -9.50
CA ALA A 554 36.36 17.27 -10.29
C ALA A 554 35.28 18.12 -10.99
N ARG A 555 34.20 17.49 -11.49
CA ARG A 555 33.05 18.20 -12.10
C ARG A 555 32.14 18.91 -11.09
N ARG A 556 32.21 18.60 -9.79
CA ARG A 556 31.42 19.31 -8.77
C ARG A 556 32.06 20.64 -8.39
N ASP A 557 33.39 20.71 -8.32
CA ASP A 557 34.12 21.97 -8.07
C ASP A 557 33.91 22.99 -9.21
N GLU A 558 33.77 22.54 -10.46
CA GLU A 558 33.44 23.40 -11.60
C GLU A 558 31.95 23.84 -11.65
N LEU A 559 31.04 23.17 -10.92
CA LEU A 559 29.59 23.34 -11.05
C LEU A 559 28.92 23.93 -9.80
N ALA A 560 29.69 24.55 -8.90
CA ALA A 560 29.22 25.12 -7.64
C ALA A 560 28.18 26.27 -7.76
N ASP A 561 27.91 26.77 -8.97
CA ASP A 561 27.02 27.91 -9.25
C ASP A 561 25.82 27.56 -10.15
N SER A 562 25.39 26.29 -10.20
CA SER A 562 24.15 25.90 -10.89
C SER A 562 23.31 24.87 -10.12
N ARG A 563 21.99 24.90 -10.32
CA ARG A 563 21.00 24.29 -9.43
C ARG A 563 20.87 22.77 -9.60
N GLY A 564 20.97 22.07 -8.46
CA GLY A 564 20.33 20.79 -8.12
C GLY A 564 19.95 19.84 -9.26
N VAL A 565 20.75 18.78 -9.44
CA VAL A 565 20.33 17.58 -10.18
C VAL A 565 19.16 16.94 -9.43
N VAL A 566 17.96 17.02 -10.01
CA VAL A 566 16.75 16.42 -9.43
C VAL A 566 16.88 14.90 -9.49
N LEU A 567 16.89 14.25 -8.33
CA LEU A 567 16.82 12.80 -8.22
C LEU A 567 15.49 12.29 -8.78
N PRO A 568 15.48 11.13 -9.48
CA PRO A 568 14.26 10.39 -9.71
C PRO A 568 13.80 9.76 -8.39
N VAL A 569 13.04 10.54 -7.61
CA VAL A 569 12.06 9.94 -6.70
C VAL A 569 11.01 9.30 -7.59
N VAL A 570 10.98 7.97 -7.59
CA VAL A 570 10.08 7.17 -8.41
C VAL A 570 8.93 6.71 -7.54
N GLY A 571 7.72 6.68 -8.10
CA GLY A 571 6.66 5.87 -7.52
C GLY A 571 7.07 4.39 -7.51
N PRO A 572 6.44 3.55 -6.66
CA PRO A 572 6.60 2.10 -6.76
C PRO A 572 6.31 1.64 -8.21
N PRO A 573 6.95 0.56 -8.71
CA PRO A 573 6.79 0.07 -10.07
C PRO A 573 5.33 -0.29 -10.41
N SER A 574 4.57 0.70 -10.88
CA SER A 574 3.17 0.53 -11.24
C SER A 574 3.05 -0.35 -12.48
N THR A 575 1.93 -1.06 -12.59
CA THR A 575 1.59 -1.96 -13.69
C THR A 575 1.34 -1.23 -15.03
N CYS A 576 1.75 0.05 -15.16
CA CYS A 576 1.57 0.89 -16.33
C CYS A 576 2.79 1.77 -16.61
N CYS A 577 3.72 1.25 -17.42
CA CYS A 577 4.86 1.99 -18.00
C CYS A 577 5.13 1.46 -19.43
N LYS A 578 4.27 1.79 -20.41
CA LYS A 578 4.47 1.45 -21.84
C LYS A 578 4.24 2.61 -22.83
N VAL A 579 4.68 3.79 -22.43
CA VAL A 579 5.21 4.85 -23.31
C VAL A 579 6.37 5.50 -22.53
N GLU A 580 7.51 5.87 -23.10
CA GLU A 580 7.85 6.10 -24.52
C GLU A 580 9.17 5.40 -24.91
N ALA A 581 9.20 4.68 -26.04
CA ALA A 581 10.44 4.11 -26.60
C ALA A 581 10.35 3.72 -28.10
N SER A 582 9.74 4.55 -28.97
CA SER A 582 9.89 4.41 -30.44
C SER A 582 9.64 5.74 -31.17
N ALA A 583 10.52 6.71 -30.92
CA ALA A 583 10.59 7.99 -31.64
C ALA A 583 11.81 8.08 -32.60
N VAL A 584 12.62 7.01 -32.69
CA VAL A 584 13.89 6.98 -33.44
C VAL A 584 13.86 5.98 -34.61
N GLU A 585 13.14 4.86 -34.49
CA GLU A 585 13.10 3.80 -35.53
C GLU A 585 12.25 4.18 -36.76
N LYS A 586 11.29 5.09 -36.61
CA LYS A 586 10.39 5.52 -37.71
C LYS A 586 11.03 6.43 -38.77
N ALA A 587 12.35 6.63 -38.72
CA ALA A 587 13.09 7.41 -39.70
C ALA A 587 13.53 6.61 -40.93
N GLU A 588 13.80 5.31 -40.79
CA GLU A 588 14.44 4.52 -41.87
C GLU A 588 13.47 3.64 -42.68
N GLU A 589 12.37 3.18 -42.07
CA GLU A 589 11.37 2.31 -42.74
C GLU A 589 10.63 3.03 -43.90
N PHE A 590 10.53 4.36 -43.86
CA PHE A 590 9.85 5.16 -44.89
C PHE A 590 10.63 5.33 -46.19
N ALA A 591 11.87 4.83 -46.27
CA ALA A 591 12.71 4.90 -47.47
C ALA A 591 12.62 3.66 -48.37
N ALA A 592 12.19 2.50 -47.85
CA ALA A 592 12.35 1.21 -48.53
C ALA A 592 11.21 0.86 -49.52
N ASN A 593 9.96 1.26 -49.23
CA ASN A 593 8.78 0.87 -50.02
C ASN A 593 8.54 1.76 -51.26
N LYS A 594 9.56 1.98 -52.09
CA LYS A 594 9.43 2.77 -53.33
C LYS A 594 10.18 2.24 -54.56
N GLU A 595 10.41 0.94 -54.62
CA GLU A 595 10.79 0.22 -55.84
C GLU A 595 10.03 -1.11 -55.93
N LEU A 596 10.09 -1.77 -57.10
CA LEU A 596 9.38 -3.03 -57.44
C LEU A 596 7.85 -2.95 -57.51
N SER A 597 7.37 -2.12 -58.44
CA SER A 597 6.15 -2.41 -59.19
C SER A 597 6.51 -3.08 -60.53
N VAL A 598 6.10 -4.35 -60.73
CA VAL A 598 5.74 -5.03 -62.00
C VAL A 598 5.28 -6.45 -61.69
#